data_AF-A0A0D6AYI4-F1
#
_entry.id   AF-A0A0D6AYI4-F1
#
_cell.length_a   1.000
_cell.length_b   1.000
_cell.length_c   1.000
_cell.angle_alpha   90.00
_cell.angle_beta   90.00
_cell.angle_gamma   90.00
#
_symmetry.space_group_name_H-M   'P 1'
#
loop_
_entity.id
_entity.type
_entity.pdbx_description
1 polymer ?
#
loop_
_entity_poly.entity_id
_entity_poly.type
_entity_poly.pdbx_seq_one_letter_code
_entity_poly.pdbx_strand_id
1 'polypeptide(L)'
;MGLNQQDFAETVGTSFRSYRAYENGQRELPTAIVLRLNELMNVSPHWLLLGEKEPTNDRSLQIIEKVLKASLDALDQSETGRDNAEKAKKLRLIIKLSLSQGECISQEDIAELLN
;
A
#
# COMPACT_ATOMS: atom_id res chain seq x y z
N MET A 1 18.39 -10.64 7.91
CA MET A 1 18.30 -12.08 8.22
C MET A 1 16.82 -12.42 8.25
N GLY A 2 16.35 -13.23 7.29
CA GLY A 2 14.94 -13.62 7.25
C GLY A 2 14.61 -14.61 8.37
N LEU A 3 13.38 -14.58 8.86
CA LEU A 3 12.85 -15.62 9.75
C LEU A 3 13.05 -16.97 9.08
N ASN A 4 13.50 -17.97 9.84
CA ASN A 4 13.52 -19.33 9.31
C ASN A 4 12.06 -19.79 9.09
N GLN A 5 11.82 -20.76 8.20
CA GLN A 5 10.46 -21.19 7.84
C GLN A 5 9.64 -21.73 9.03
N GLN A 6 10.30 -22.25 10.07
CA GLN A 6 9.63 -22.71 11.28
C GLN A 6 9.11 -21.52 12.10
N ASP A 7 9.94 -20.52 12.35
CA ASP A 7 9.53 -19.29 13.06
C ASP A 7 8.39 -18.59 12.31
N PHE A 8 8.47 -18.58 10.98
CA PHE A 8 7.42 -18.00 10.14
C PHE A 8 6.11 -18.78 10.23
N ALA A 9 6.16 -20.12 10.20
CA ALA A 9 4.98 -20.96 10.37
C ALA A 9 4.28 -20.68 11.71
N GLU A 10 5.04 -20.58 12.80
CA GLU A 10 4.52 -20.23 14.13
C GLU A 10 3.89 -18.83 14.13
N THR A 11 4.53 -17.86 13.48
CA THR A 11 4.03 -16.47 13.35
C THR A 11 2.67 -16.40 12.66
N VAL A 12 2.46 -17.19 11.60
CA VAL A 12 1.18 -17.26 10.87
C VAL A 12 0.19 -18.26 11.49
N GLY A 13 0.53 -18.87 12.62
CA GLY A 13 -0.37 -19.73 13.39
C GLY A 13 -0.54 -21.13 12.82
N THR A 14 0.47 -21.69 12.15
CA THR A 14 0.42 -23.06 11.61
C THR A 14 1.67 -23.87 11.98
N SER A 15 1.61 -25.18 11.78
CA SER A 15 2.78 -26.04 11.98
C SER A 15 3.78 -25.90 10.83
N PHE A 16 5.08 -26.00 11.13
CA PHE A 16 6.14 -26.01 10.11
C PHE A 16 5.87 -27.00 8.97
N ARG A 17 5.38 -28.21 9.28
CA ARG A 17 5.03 -29.22 8.29
C ARG A 17 3.89 -28.77 7.37
N SER A 18 2.84 -28.15 7.94
CA SER A 18 1.71 -27.67 7.14
C SER A 18 2.14 -26.48 6.27
N TYR A 19 2.92 -25.57 6.84
CA TYR A 19 3.49 -24.44 6.11
C TYR A 19 4.31 -24.90 4.88
N ARG A 20 5.22 -25.86 5.07
CA ARG A 20 5.99 -26.49 3.99
C ARG A 20 5.10 -27.16 2.93
N ALA A 21 4.00 -27.79 3.33
CA ALA A 21 3.08 -28.41 2.39
C ALA A 21 2.35 -27.34 1.54
N TYR A 22 2.05 -26.18 2.12
CA TYR A 22 1.49 -25.05 1.38
C TYR A 22 2.48 -24.47 0.37
N GLU A 23 3.71 -24.16 0.81
CA GLU A 23 4.75 -23.58 -0.07
C GLU A 23 5.09 -24.48 -1.25
N ASN A 24 5.08 -25.80 -1.06
CA ASN A 24 5.38 -26.76 -2.10
C ASN A 24 4.16 -27.12 -2.98
N GLY A 25 2.99 -26.49 -2.75
CA GLY A 25 1.75 -26.79 -3.47
C GLY A 25 1.19 -28.20 -3.22
N GLN A 26 1.68 -28.90 -2.18
CA GLN A 26 1.20 -30.23 -1.79
C GLN A 26 -0.14 -30.17 -1.07
N ARG A 27 -0.49 -29.00 -0.53
CA ARG A 27 -1.75 -28.74 0.14
C ARG A 27 -2.22 -27.33 -0.18
N GLU A 28 -3.52 -27.19 -0.44
CA GLU A 28 -4.18 -25.90 -0.59
C GLU A 28 -3.99 -25.01 0.65
N LEU A 29 -3.72 -23.73 0.40
CA LEU A 29 -3.49 -22.74 1.44
C LEU A 29 -4.84 -22.34 2.06
N PRO A 30 -5.07 -22.56 3.38
CA PRO A 30 -6.33 -22.20 4.00
C PRO A 30 -6.55 -20.68 3.97
N THR A 31 -7.79 -20.25 3.70
CA THR A 31 -8.16 -18.82 3.69
C THR A 31 -7.81 -18.10 4.99
N ALA A 32 -7.89 -18.79 6.14
CA ALA A 32 -7.49 -18.23 7.43
C ALA A 32 -6.00 -17.81 7.46
N ILE A 33 -5.11 -18.58 6.81
CA ILE A 33 -3.68 -18.23 6.71
C ILE A 33 -3.48 -17.07 5.73
N VAL A 34 -4.24 -17.01 4.64
CA VAL A 34 -4.23 -15.89 3.69
C VAL A 34 -4.59 -14.57 4.39
N LEU A 35 -5.66 -14.57 5.20
CA LEU A 35 -6.07 -13.40 5.98
C LEU A 35 -4.99 -13.03 7.01
N ARG A 36 -4.39 -14.02 7.67
CA ARG A 36 -3.33 -13.77 8.65
C ARG A 36 -2.09 -13.13 8.03
N LEU A 37 -1.71 -13.57 6.83
CA LEU A 37 -0.62 -12.97 6.05
C LEU A 37 -0.95 -11.53 5.64
N ASN A 38 -2.20 -11.25 5.29
CA ASN A 38 -2.64 -9.89 5.01
C ASN A 38 -2.52 -9.00 6.26
N GLU A 39 -3.00 -9.43 7.41
CA GLU A 39 -2.94 -8.67 8.66
C GLU A 39 -1.51 -8.40 9.15
N LEU A 40 -0.66 -9.44 9.16
CA LEU A 40 0.67 -9.35 9.76
C LEU A 40 1.71 -8.72 8.83
N MET A 41 1.56 -8.95 7.53
CA MET A 41 2.60 -8.64 6.53
C MET A 41 2.11 -7.70 5.44
N ASN A 42 0.84 -7.29 5.47
CA ASN A 42 0.21 -6.44 4.44
C ASN A 42 0.35 -7.02 3.02
N VAL A 43 0.30 -8.35 2.89
CA VAL A 43 0.33 -9.05 1.60
C VAL A 43 -1.07 -9.04 0.98
N SER A 44 -1.20 -8.70 -0.29
CA SER A 44 -2.49 -8.75 -1.01
C SER A 44 -2.94 -10.22 -1.15
N PRO A 45 -4.16 -10.58 -0.67
CA PRO A 45 -4.75 -11.89 -0.92
C PRO A 45 -4.92 -12.20 -2.40
N HIS A 46 -5.26 -11.21 -3.22
CA HIS A 46 -5.42 -11.36 -4.66
C HIS A 46 -4.09 -11.79 -5.31
N TRP A 47 -3.02 -11.07 -5.00
CA TRP A 47 -1.68 -11.44 -5.48
C TRP A 47 -1.24 -12.81 -4.98
N LEU A 48 -1.50 -13.13 -3.71
CA LEU A 48 -1.09 -14.41 -3.13
C LEU A 48 -1.77 -15.60 -3.80
N LEU A 49 -3.04 -15.46 -4.21
CA LEU A 49 -3.84 -16.55 -4.77
C LEU A 49 -3.71 -16.67 -6.30
N LEU A 50 -3.57 -15.54 -7.00
CA LEU A 50 -3.59 -15.50 -8.47
C LEU A 50 -2.21 -15.25 -9.08
N GLY A 51 -1.21 -14.82 -8.29
CA GLY A 51 0.10 -14.41 -8.77
C GLY A 51 0.09 -13.07 -9.52
N GLU A 52 -1.08 -12.44 -9.66
CA GLU A 52 -1.27 -11.18 -10.35
C GLU A 52 -1.15 -10.04 -9.34
N LYS A 53 -0.30 -9.05 -9.62
CA LYS A 53 -0.36 -7.81 -8.82
C LYS A 53 -1.72 -7.19 -9.09
N GLU A 54 -2.40 -6.80 -8.02
CA GLU A 54 -3.63 -6.01 -8.14
C GLU A 54 -3.35 -4.88 -9.14
N PRO A 55 -4.07 -4.81 -10.27
CA PRO A 55 -3.94 -3.65 -11.13
C PRO A 55 -4.21 -2.43 -10.25
N THR A 56 -3.39 -1.38 -10.37
CA THR A 56 -3.70 -0.12 -9.73
C THR A 56 -5.11 0.24 -10.17
N ASN A 57 -6.07 0.06 -9.26
CA ASN A 57 -7.48 0.28 -9.50
C ASN A 57 -7.64 1.65 -10.19
N ASP A 58 -8.46 1.73 -11.25
CA ASP A 58 -8.70 2.98 -11.99
C ASP A 58 -9.04 4.16 -11.05
N ARG A 59 -9.72 3.89 -9.93
CA ARG A 59 -9.99 4.85 -8.86
C ARG A 59 -8.71 5.35 -8.18
N SER A 60 -7.76 4.47 -7.89
CA SER A 60 -6.45 4.84 -7.33
C SER A 60 -5.65 5.69 -8.33
N LEU A 61 -5.69 5.35 -9.62
CA LEU A 61 -5.10 6.17 -10.69
C LEU A 61 -5.78 7.54 -10.78
N GLN A 62 -7.11 7.62 -10.71
CA GLN A 62 -7.85 8.88 -10.71
C GLN A 62 -7.53 9.75 -9.48
N ILE A 63 -7.36 9.14 -8.30
CA ILE A 63 -6.95 9.86 -7.08
C ILE A 63 -5.53 10.40 -7.27
N ILE A 64 -4.59 9.57 -7.74
CA ILE A 64 -3.22 9.98 -8.02
C ILE A 64 -3.19 11.12 -9.04
N GLU A 65 -3.98 11.03 -10.10
CA GLU A 65 -4.05 12.06 -11.15
C GLU A 65 -4.63 13.38 -10.62
N LYS A 66 -5.72 13.35 -9.84
CA LYS A 66 -6.30 14.54 -9.21
C LYS A 66 -5.33 15.21 -8.25
N VAL A 67 -4.65 14.42 -7.42
CA VAL A 67 -3.70 14.92 -6.43
C VAL A 67 -2.45 15.49 -7.12
N LEU A 68 -1.95 14.85 -8.20
CA LEU A 68 -0.87 15.38 -9.02
C LEU A 68 -1.24 16.71 -9.68
N LYS A 69 -2.44 16.82 -10.27
CA LYS A 69 -2.91 18.07 -10.90
C LYS A 69 -2.99 19.20 -9.89
N ALA A 70 -3.69 19.00 -8.77
CA ALA A 70 -3.82 20.01 -7.72
C ALA A 70 -2.45 20.46 -7.16
N SER A 71 -1.48 19.55 -7.11
CA SER A 71 -0.13 19.87 -6.64
C SER A 71 0.73 20.59 -7.66
N LEU A 72 0.60 20.23 -8.95
CA LEU A 72 1.26 20.97 -10.03
C LEU A 72 0.71 22.40 -10.10
N ASP A 73 -0.61 22.58 -9.98
CA ASP A 73 -1.26 23.89 -9.95
C ASP A 73 -0.78 24.73 -8.75
N ALA A 74 -0.58 24.10 -7.58
CA ALA A 74 -0.06 24.76 -6.38
C ALA A 74 1.45 25.09 -6.46
N LEU A 75 2.23 24.32 -7.23
CA LEU A 75 3.66 24.56 -7.42
C LEU A 75 3.95 25.66 -8.43
N ASP A 76 3.07 25.87 -9.42
CA ASP A 76 3.17 26.96 -10.40
C ASP A 76 2.98 28.35 -9.75
N GLN A 77 2.45 28.40 -8.52
CA GLN A 77 2.29 29.62 -7.72
C GLN A 77 3.41 29.90 -6.71
N SER A 78 4.46 29.07 -6.61
CA SER A 78 5.53 29.28 -5.62
C SER A 78 6.90 29.65 -6.22
N GLU A 79 7.42 30.80 -5.78
CA GLU A 79 8.61 31.48 -6.32
C GLU A 79 9.97 30.91 -5.84
N THR A 80 10.07 29.84 -5.04
CA THR A 80 11.39 29.40 -4.51
C THR A 80 11.55 27.89 -4.32
N GLY A 81 12.64 27.33 -4.86
CA GLY A 81 12.92 25.88 -4.88
C GLY A 81 13.08 25.18 -3.52
N ARG A 82 13.20 25.92 -2.41
CA ARG A 82 13.24 25.35 -1.05
C ARG A 82 11.85 24.95 -0.56
N ASP A 83 10.82 25.69 -0.97
CA ASP A 83 9.42 25.45 -0.63
C ASP A 83 8.87 24.22 -1.39
N ASN A 84 9.32 24.04 -2.63
CA ASN A 84 8.92 22.91 -3.49
C ASN A 84 9.31 21.54 -2.91
N ALA A 85 10.46 21.44 -2.24
CA ALA A 85 10.92 20.19 -1.62
C ALA A 85 10.08 19.83 -0.39
N GLU A 86 9.57 20.83 0.34
CA GLU A 86 8.74 20.64 1.52
C GLU A 86 7.29 20.29 1.11
N LYS A 87 6.77 20.98 0.10
CA LYS A 87 5.50 20.64 -0.58
C LYS A 87 5.50 19.23 -1.16
N ALA A 88 6.60 18.79 -1.79
CA ALA A 88 6.72 17.43 -2.31
C ALA A 88 6.65 16.36 -1.21
N LYS A 89 7.19 16.64 -0.01
CA LYS A 89 7.08 15.73 1.15
C LYS A 89 5.65 15.67 1.68
N LYS A 90 5.00 16.82 1.83
CA LYS A 90 3.58 16.91 2.24
C LYS A 90 2.68 16.17 1.25
N LEU A 91 2.90 16.36 -0.05
CA LEU A 91 2.17 15.67 -1.10
C LEU A 91 2.33 14.15 -1.04
N ARG A 92 3.57 13.68 -0.87
CA ARG A 92 3.84 12.25 -0.71
C ARG A 92 3.09 11.66 0.49
N LEU A 93 2.95 12.43 1.57
CA LEU A 93 2.19 12.03 2.74
C LEU A 93 0.69 11.95 2.45
N ILE A 94 0.13 12.96 1.77
CA ILE A 94 -1.28 13.01 1.34
C ILE A 94 -1.64 11.82 0.45
N ILE A 95 -0.79 11.52 -0.55
CA ILE A 95 -0.98 10.36 -1.44
C ILE A 95 -0.97 9.06 -0.63
N LYS A 96 0.00 8.89 0.28
CA LYS A 96 0.04 7.70 1.14
C LYS A 96 -1.19 7.56 2.03
N LEU A 97 -1.65 8.66 2.64
CA LEU A 97 -2.84 8.66 3.48
C LEU A 97 -4.09 8.29 2.69
N SER A 98 -4.29 8.94 1.54
CA SER A 98 -5.44 8.72 0.66
C SER A 98 -5.48 7.28 0.13
N LEU A 99 -4.32 6.71 -0.23
CA LEU A 99 -4.23 5.31 -0.64
C LEU A 99 -4.52 4.34 0.52
N SER A 100 -4.11 4.68 1.75
CA SER A 100 -4.37 3.83 2.93
C SER A 100 -5.84 3.86 3.39
N GLN A 101 -6.52 5.00 3.22
CA GLN A 101 -7.91 5.20 3.64
C GLN A 101 -8.91 4.87 2.53
N GLY A 102 -8.48 4.77 1.26
CA GLY A 102 -9.37 4.52 0.11
C GLY A 102 -10.28 5.70 -0.23
N GLU A 103 -10.09 6.84 0.44
CA GLU A 103 -10.84 8.07 0.27
C GLU A 103 -9.88 9.20 -0.11
N CYS A 104 -10.38 10.13 -0.93
CA CYS A 104 -9.62 11.29 -1.35
C CYS A 104 -9.89 12.44 -0.38
N ILE A 105 -8.83 13.07 0.10
CA ILE A 105 -8.91 14.32 0.85
C ILE A 105 -9.51 15.41 -0.07
N SER A 106 -10.31 16.32 0.50
CA SER A 106 -10.95 17.39 -0.26
C SER A 106 -9.91 18.35 -0.85
N GLN A 107 -10.26 19.02 -1.96
CA GLN A 107 -9.33 19.99 -2.57
C GLN A 107 -9.03 21.18 -1.66
N GLU A 108 -9.95 21.57 -0.79
CA GLU A 108 -9.78 22.66 0.17
C GLU A 108 -8.72 22.31 1.22
N ASP A 109 -8.79 21.11 1.80
CA ASP A 109 -7.81 20.65 2.78
C ASP A 109 -6.42 20.47 2.16
N ILE A 110 -6.35 20.04 0.89
CA ILE A 110 -5.08 19.91 0.16
C ILE A 110 -4.44 21.29 -0.04
N ALA A 111 -5.24 22.30 -0.42
CA ALA A 111 -4.76 23.66 -0.59
C ALA A 111 -4.32 24.30 0.74
N GLU A 112 -5.04 24.04 1.83
CA GLU A 112 -4.66 24.49 3.18
C GLU A 112 -3.33 23.89 3.64
N LEU A 113 -3.11 22.59 3.38
CA LEU A 113 -1.87 21.90 3.77
C LEU A 113 -0.66 22.31 2.93
N LEU A 114 -0.86 22.71 1.67
CA LEU A 114 0.21 23.08 0.73
C LEU A 114 0.54 24.57 0.72
N ASN A 115 -0.32 25.44 1.25
CA ASN A 115 0.03 26.82 1.61
C ASN A 115 0.92 26.87 2.87
#